data_AF-A0A3B8RBW2-F1
#
_entry.id   AF-A0A3B8RBW2-F1
#
_cell.length_a   1.000
_cell.length_b   1.000
_cell.length_c   1.000
_cell.angle_alpha   90.00
_cell.angle_beta   90.00
_cell.angle_gamma   90.00
#
_symmetry.space_group_name_H-M   'P 1'
#
loop_
_entity.id
_entity.type
_entity.pdbx_description
1 polymer ?
#
loop_
_entity_poly.entity_id
_entity_poly.type
_entity_poly.pdbx_seq_one_letter_code
_entity_poly.pdbx_strand_id
1 'polypeptide(L)'
;MSQDLSELLQSLSLQWPMALLLSALPLGLAVWLIRHPGARWLSSSLLLAGLMLIVFGLSRPMMQGYEPAPLDQVILVIDSSASMRASDVEPSRIDVAKQFAKAFIEALPTHANLGLVSMAANASLLQAPTRQRDQLEKALERISLQPGSALGSGIILATAQLLPEAAIDVERLTGGG
;
A
#
# COMPACT_ATOMS: atom_id res chain seq x y z
N MET A 1 49.73 9.15 9.03
CA MET A 1 48.39 9.09 9.66
C MET A 1 48.05 10.31 10.53
N SER A 2 49.03 11.12 10.98
CA SER A 2 48.76 12.40 11.65
C SER A 2 48.75 13.61 10.71
N GLN A 3 49.37 13.54 9.53
CA GLN A 3 49.42 14.64 8.56
C GLN A 3 48.11 14.83 7.77
N ASP A 4 47.33 13.77 7.54
CA ASP A 4 46.04 13.85 6.84
C ASP A 4 44.98 14.64 7.64
N LEU A 5 45.00 14.54 8.98
CA LEU A 5 44.04 15.24 9.83
C LEU A 5 44.30 16.75 9.85
N SER A 6 45.54 17.20 9.75
CA SER A 6 45.86 18.62 9.66
C SER A 6 45.44 19.24 8.33
N GLU A 7 45.56 18.52 7.22
CA GLU A 7 45.11 19.02 5.90
C GLU A 7 43.58 19.04 5.78
N LEU A 8 42.90 18.02 6.33
CA LEU A 8 41.43 18.00 6.37
C LEU A 8 40.87 19.15 7.22
N LEU A 9 41.49 19.48 8.36
CA LEU A 9 41.08 20.61 9.20
C LEU A 9 41.38 21.98 8.56
N GLN A 10 42.43 22.10 7.75
CA GLN A 10 42.71 23.32 6.99
C GLN A 10 41.75 23.52 5.80
N SER A 11 41.29 22.44 5.17
CA SER A 11 40.28 22.50 4.10
C SER A 11 38.87 22.87 4.62
N LEU A 12 38.56 22.51 5.87
CA LEU A 12 37.27 22.79 6.50
C LEU A 12 37.16 24.21 7.05
N SER A 13 38.25 24.89 7.42
CA SER A 13 38.19 26.20 8.09
C SER A 13 37.95 27.40 7.15
N LEU A 14 38.09 27.21 5.83
CA LEU A 14 38.12 28.31 4.86
C LEU A 14 36.81 28.54 4.06
N GLN A 15 35.80 27.69 4.20
CA GLN A 15 34.58 27.75 3.36
C GLN A 15 33.32 28.26 4.08
N TRP A 16 33.31 28.26 5.42
CA TRP A 16 32.15 28.67 6.23
C TRP A 16 31.76 30.16 6.17
N PRO A 17 32.67 31.15 6.03
CA PRO A 17 32.24 32.54 6.04
C PRO A 17 31.43 32.91 4.78
N MET A 18 31.68 32.25 3.64
CA MET A 18 30.94 32.49 2.41
C MET A 18 29.53 31.86 2.44
N ALA A 19 29.40 30.68 3.03
CA ALA A 19 28.11 30.00 3.19
C ALA A 19 27.16 30.77 4.13
N LEU A 20 27.70 31.40 5.18
CA LEU A 20 26.94 32.27 6.08
C LEU A 20 26.49 33.57 5.37
N LEU A 21 27.34 34.18 4.54
CA LEU A 21 26.99 35.37 3.76
C LEU A 21 25.88 35.09 2.73
N LEU A 22 25.88 33.92 2.10
CA LEU A 22 24.81 33.48 1.18
C LEU A 22 23.48 33.21 1.89
N SER A 23 23.51 32.70 3.13
CA SER A 23 22.31 32.50 3.96
C SER A 23 21.74 33.81 4.54
N ALA A 24 22.58 34.84 4.69
CA ALA A 24 22.18 36.16 5.20
C ALA A 24 21.58 37.06 4.11
N LEU A 25 21.84 36.77 2.82
CA LEU A 25 21.29 37.52 1.70
C LEU A 25 19.74 37.52 1.64
N PRO A 26 19.03 36.38 1.81
CA PRO A 26 17.57 36.38 1.86
C PRO A 26 17.03 37.09 3.12
N LEU A 27 17.77 37.05 4.24
CA LEU A 27 17.37 37.71 5.48
C LEU A 27 17.52 39.24 5.39
N GLY A 28 18.62 39.71 4.81
CA GLY A 28 18.87 41.13 4.54
C GLY A 28 17.88 41.70 3.51
N LEU A 29 17.56 40.95 2.46
CA LEU A 29 16.54 41.31 1.48
C LEU A 29 15.15 41.36 2.12
N ALA A 30 14.79 40.38 2.96
CA ALA A 30 13.51 40.35 3.68
C ALA A 30 13.38 41.55 4.64
N VAL A 31 14.43 41.88 5.41
CA VAL A 31 14.43 43.04 6.33
C VAL A 31 14.37 44.37 5.56
N TRP A 32 15.08 44.48 4.43
CA TRP A 32 15.03 45.65 3.56
C TRP A 32 13.63 45.85 2.95
N LEU A 33 12.99 44.76 2.49
CA LEU A 33 11.61 44.76 1.98
C LEU A 33 10.56 45.09 3.05
N ILE A 34 10.78 44.70 4.30
CA ILE A 34 9.90 45.06 5.43
C ILE A 34 10.02 46.55 5.80
N ARG A 35 11.19 47.18 5.59
CA ARG A 35 11.44 48.59 5.91
C ARG A 35 10.99 49.60 4.85
N HIS A 36 10.70 49.16 3.61
CA HIS A 36 10.25 50.06 2.53
C HIS A 36 8.73 49.96 2.29
N PRO A 37 7.92 50.95 2.73
CA PRO A 37 6.46 50.88 2.70
C PRO A 37 5.82 50.91 1.29
N GLY A 38 6.61 51.07 0.24
CA GLY A 38 6.19 50.89 -1.16
C GLY A 38 6.23 49.44 -1.65
N ALA A 39 6.90 48.53 -0.94
CA ALA A 39 7.11 47.14 -1.32
C ALA A 39 6.15 46.16 -0.62
N ARG A 40 5.10 46.65 0.03
CA ARG A 40 4.12 45.83 0.77
C ARG A 40 3.47 44.76 -0.10
N TRP A 41 3.25 45.08 -1.38
CA TRP A 41 2.75 44.17 -2.40
C TRP A 41 3.74 43.05 -2.71
N LEU A 42 5.05 43.34 -2.66
CA LEU A 42 6.13 42.39 -2.90
C LEU A 42 6.32 41.42 -1.72
N SER A 43 6.18 41.89 -0.48
CA SER A 43 6.22 41.02 0.71
C SER A 43 5.00 40.09 0.79
N SER A 44 3.80 40.61 0.50
CA SER A 44 2.57 39.80 0.49
C SER A 44 2.56 38.77 -0.64
N SER A 45 3.08 39.12 -1.82
CA SER A 45 3.15 38.18 -2.95
C SER A 45 4.15 37.05 -2.68
N LEU A 46 5.28 37.35 -2.04
CA LEU A 46 6.27 36.33 -1.66
C LEU A 46 5.72 35.34 -0.63
N LEU A 47 4.95 35.84 0.35
CA LEU A 47 4.29 34.99 1.34
C LEU A 47 3.22 34.08 0.71
N LEU A 48 2.40 34.62 -0.20
CA LEU A 48 1.41 33.86 -0.97
C LEU A 48 2.07 32.78 -1.84
N ALA A 49 3.18 33.11 -2.51
CA ALA A 49 3.94 32.15 -3.32
C ALA A 49 4.52 31.02 -2.46
N GLY A 50 5.08 31.35 -1.29
CA GLY A 50 5.58 30.35 -0.33
C GLY A 50 4.46 29.43 0.18
N LEU A 51 3.30 29.99 0.51
CA LEU A 51 2.14 29.20 0.93
C LEU A 51 1.66 28.25 -0.18
N MET A 52 1.59 28.72 -1.42
CA MET A 52 1.25 27.89 -2.58
C MET A 52 2.24 26.74 -2.79
N LEU A 53 3.54 26.99 -2.62
CA LEU A 53 4.56 25.93 -2.71
C LEU A 53 4.42 24.89 -1.59
N ILE A 54 4.09 25.31 -0.37
CA ILE A 54 3.84 24.39 0.75
C ILE A 54 2.59 23.54 0.48
N VAL A 55 1.48 24.15 0.04
CA VAL A 55 0.25 23.43 -0.32
C VAL A 55 0.50 22.45 -1.47
N PHE A 56 1.27 22.84 -2.47
CA PHE A 56 1.64 21.99 -3.60
C PHE A 56 2.61 20.85 -3.20
N GLY A 57 3.52 21.09 -2.27
CA GLY A 57 4.37 20.04 -1.72
C GLY A 57 3.58 19.03 -0.87
N LEU A 58 2.64 19.52 -0.07
CA LEU A 58 1.74 18.70 0.76
C LEU A 58 0.74 17.89 -0.07
N SER A 59 0.31 18.41 -1.23
CA SER A 59 -0.61 17.69 -2.11
C SER A 59 0.01 16.43 -2.73
N ARG A 60 1.35 16.26 -2.61
CA ARG A 60 2.10 15.11 -3.10
C ARG A 60 1.53 14.63 -4.43
N PRO A 61 1.64 15.43 -5.51
CA PRO A 61 1.02 15.07 -6.78
C PRO A 61 1.57 13.72 -7.25
N MET A 62 0.77 12.67 -7.06
CA MET A 62 1.12 11.33 -7.47
C MET A 62 0.71 11.20 -8.93
N MET A 63 1.67 11.27 -9.85
CA MET A 63 1.44 10.76 -11.19
C MET A 63 1.40 9.24 -11.07
N GLN A 64 0.20 8.66 -11.15
CA GLN A 64 0.02 7.22 -11.18
C GLN A 64 0.57 6.71 -12.53
N GLY A 65 1.86 6.37 -12.56
CA GLY A 65 2.39 5.50 -13.59
C GLY A 65 1.79 4.12 -13.41
N TYR A 66 1.19 3.56 -14.46
CA TYR A 66 0.64 2.21 -14.44
C TYR A 66 1.79 1.22 -14.59
N GLU A 67 2.59 1.06 -13.55
CA GLU A 67 3.52 -0.07 -13.45
C GLU A 67 2.69 -1.27 -12.96
N PRO A 68 2.58 -2.37 -13.74
CA PRO A 68 1.90 -3.57 -13.28
C PRO A 68 2.59 -4.04 -12.00
N ALA A 69 1.87 -4.02 -10.88
CA ALA A 69 2.40 -4.57 -9.64
C ALA A 69 2.79 -6.04 -9.92
N PRO A 70 4.00 -6.46 -9.56
CA PRO A 70 4.37 -7.87 -9.72
C PRO A 70 3.39 -8.72 -8.92
N LEU A 71 2.69 -9.63 -9.63
CA LEU A 71 1.75 -10.59 -9.06
C LEU A 71 2.52 -11.71 -8.34
N ASP A 72 3.29 -11.36 -7.32
CA ASP A 72 4.12 -12.31 -6.57
C ASP A 72 3.27 -13.18 -5.63
N GLN A 73 2.18 -12.62 -5.11
CA GLN A 73 1.27 -13.30 -4.21
C GLN A 73 -0.17 -12.78 -4.34
N VAL A 74 -1.11 -13.71 -4.39
CA VAL A 74 -2.55 -13.43 -4.48
C VAL A 74 -3.28 -14.28 -3.45
N ILE A 75 -4.31 -13.73 -2.83
CA ILE A 75 -5.25 -14.50 -2.00
C ILE A 75 -6.62 -14.42 -2.65
N LEU A 76 -7.16 -15.59 -3.03
CA LEU A 76 -8.51 -15.69 -3.57
C LEU A 76 -9.49 -15.97 -2.44
N VAL A 77 -10.46 -15.08 -2.26
CA VAL A 77 -11.54 -15.24 -1.29
C VAL A 77 -12.81 -15.65 -2.05
N ILE A 78 -13.37 -16.80 -1.69
CA ILE A 78 -14.60 -17.33 -2.29
C ILE A 78 -15.73 -17.24 -1.27
N ASP A 79 -16.81 -16.56 -1.66
CA ASP A 79 -18.07 -16.59 -0.91
C ASP A 79 -18.69 -18.00 -1.01
N SER A 80 -18.87 -18.64 0.14
CA SER A 80 -19.51 -19.95 0.29
C SER A 80 -20.79 -19.86 1.12
N SER A 81 -21.41 -18.67 1.17
CA SER A 81 -22.68 -18.45 1.84
C SER A 81 -23.83 -19.21 1.18
N ALA A 82 -24.91 -19.45 1.92
CA ALA A 82 -26.03 -20.26 1.44
C ALA A 82 -26.72 -19.69 0.17
N SER A 83 -26.64 -18.37 -0.07
CA SER A 83 -27.17 -17.73 -1.27
C SER A 83 -26.42 -18.12 -2.55
N MET A 84 -25.17 -18.59 -2.43
CA MET A 84 -24.38 -19.08 -3.56
C MET A 84 -24.88 -20.43 -4.11
N ARG A 85 -25.87 -21.06 -3.46
CA ARG A 85 -26.63 -22.18 -4.03
C ARG A 85 -27.57 -21.79 -5.18
N ALA A 86 -27.82 -20.50 -5.38
CA ALA A 86 -28.74 -20.03 -6.41
C ALA A 86 -28.29 -20.49 -7.81
N SER A 87 -29.26 -20.84 -8.65
CA SER A 87 -29.09 -21.33 -10.02
C SER A 87 -29.56 -20.32 -11.07
N ASP A 88 -29.52 -19.03 -10.74
CA ASP A 88 -29.71 -17.93 -11.68
C ASP A 88 -28.56 -17.83 -12.70
N VAL A 89 -27.45 -18.51 -12.43
CA VAL A 89 -26.44 -18.92 -13.41
C VAL A 89 -26.25 -20.42 -13.29
N GLU A 90 -26.33 -21.15 -14.40
CA GLU A 90 -26.16 -22.60 -14.42
C GLU A 90 -24.70 -23.03 -14.18
N PRO A 91 -24.44 -24.14 -13.47
CA PRO A 91 -25.42 -24.94 -12.73
C PRO A 91 -25.80 -24.30 -11.37
N SER A 92 -24.88 -23.59 -10.74
CA SER A 92 -25.14 -22.72 -9.58
C SER A 92 -24.06 -21.65 -9.46
N ARG A 93 -24.32 -20.55 -8.73
CA ARG A 93 -23.33 -19.48 -8.50
C ARG A 93 -22.02 -20.01 -7.92
N ILE A 94 -22.09 -20.97 -6.97
CA ILE A 94 -20.88 -21.55 -6.37
C ILE A 94 -20.10 -22.43 -7.35
N ASP A 95 -20.77 -23.15 -8.24
CA ASP A 95 -20.11 -23.99 -9.23
C ASP A 95 -19.41 -23.13 -10.29
N VAL A 96 -20.06 -22.05 -10.71
CA VAL A 96 -19.47 -21.04 -11.59
C VAL A 96 -18.27 -20.36 -10.93
N ALA A 97 -18.38 -20.00 -9.64
CA ALA A 97 -17.27 -19.44 -8.89
C ALA A 97 -16.07 -20.41 -8.79
N LYS A 98 -16.32 -21.71 -8.56
CA LYS A 98 -15.29 -22.75 -8.57
C LYS A 98 -14.65 -22.89 -9.94
N GLN A 99 -15.42 -22.85 -11.02
CA GLN A 99 -14.89 -22.91 -12.39
C GLN A 99 -14.02 -21.70 -12.72
N PHE A 100 -14.47 -20.50 -12.38
CA PHE A 100 -13.69 -19.28 -12.52
C PHE A 100 -12.39 -19.35 -11.72
N ALA A 101 -12.46 -19.84 -10.47
CA ALA A 101 -11.28 -20.02 -9.63
C ALA A 101 -10.27 -21.00 -10.25
N LYS A 102 -10.72 -22.11 -10.85
CA LYS A 102 -9.85 -23.05 -11.59
C LYS A 102 -9.18 -22.37 -12.78
N ALA A 103 -9.94 -21.67 -13.62
CA ALA A 103 -9.39 -20.92 -14.76
C ALA A 103 -8.40 -19.83 -14.30
N PHE A 104 -8.66 -19.19 -13.17
CA PHE A 104 -7.75 -18.20 -12.58
C PHE A 104 -6.44 -18.82 -12.09
N ILE A 105 -6.49 -19.99 -11.43
CA ILE A 105 -5.29 -20.77 -11.03
C ILE A 105 -4.44 -21.13 -12.25
N GLU A 106 -5.07 -21.52 -13.35
CA GLU A 106 -4.38 -21.89 -14.58
C GLU A 106 -3.69 -20.69 -15.25
N ALA A 107 -4.37 -19.54 -15.27
CA ALA A 107 -3.90 -18.30 -15.89
C ALA A 107 -2.79 -17.59 -15.09
N LEU A 108 -2.66 -17.86 -13.79
CA LEU A 108 -1.65 -17.26 -12.93
C LEU A 108 -0.21 -17.62 -13.38
N PRO A 109 0.73 -16.66 -13.37
CA PRO A 109 2.14 -16.93 -13.63
C PRO A 109 2.71 -18.00 -12.67
N THR A 110 3.64 -18.82 -13.14
CA THR A 110 4.20 -19.95 -12.36
C THR A 110 4.99 -19.54 -11.11
N HIS A 111 5.43 -18.28 -11.03
CA HIS A 111 6.14 -17.75 -9.87
C HIS A 111 5.19 -17.19 -8.79
N ALA A 112 3.93 -16.94 -9.13
CA ALA A 112 2.95 -16.37 -8.23
C ALA A 112 2.50 -17.39 -7.17
N ASN A 113 2.49 -16.98 -5.91
CA ASN A 113 1.88 -17.77 -4.85
C ASN A 113 0.37 -17.46 -4.79
N LEU A 114 -0.47 -18.49 -4.74
CA LEU A 114 -1.91 -18.31 -4.53
C LEU A 114 -2.33 -18.93 -3.20
N GLY A 115 -3.04 -18.16 -2.38
CA GLY A 115 -3.77 -18.65 -1.21
C GLY A 115 -5.27 -18.73 -1.48
N LEU A 116 -5.97 -19.62 -0.78
CA LEU A 116 -7.41 -19.79 -0.92
C LEU A 116 -8.11 -19.67 0.44
N VAL A 117 -9.08 -18.77 0.50
CA VAL A 117 -9.94 -18.53 1.67
C VAL A 117 -11.39 -18.73 1.24
N SER A 118 -12.18 -19.42 2.06
CA SER A 118 -13.64 -19.42 1.93
C SER A 118 -14.27 -18.61 3.05
N MET A 119 -15.42 -18.01 2.77
CA MET A 119 -16.13 -17.24 3.78
C MET A 119 -17.65 -17.36 3.62
N ALA A 120 -18.30 -17.56 4.75
CA ALA A 120 -19.76 -17.55 4.95
C ALA A 120 -20.04 -16.77 6.23
N ALA A 121 -20.67 -17.34 7.26
CA ALA A 121 -20.77 -16.70 8.58
C ALA A 121 -19.40 -16.33 9.19
N ASN A 122 -18.38 -17.16 8.93
CA ASN A 122 -16.99 -16.93 9.31
C ASN A 122 -16.08 -17.18 8.11
N ALA A 123 -14.82 -16.73 8.20
CA ALA A 123 -13.80 -17.01 7.19
C ALA A 123 -12.89 -18.15 7.64
N SER A 124 -12.46 -18.98 6.69
CA SER A 124 -11.57 -20.10 6.92
C SER A 124 -10.51 -20.21 5.82
N LEU A 125 -9.26 -20.45 6.23
CA LEU A 125 -8.17 -20.72 5.32
C LEU A 125 -8.29 -22.15 4.79
N LEU A 126 -8.42 -22.30 3.47
CA LEU A 126 -8.49 -23.63 2.82
C LEU A 126 -7.13 -24.11 2.36
N GLN A 127 -6.30 -23.17 1.92
CA GLN A 127 -4.95 -23.42 1.46
C GLN A 127 -4.09 -22.18 1.71
N ALA A 128 -3.00 -22.36 2.45
CA ALA A 128 -1.98 -21.33 2.60
C ALA A 128 -1.32 -21.02 1.25
N PRO A 129 -0.78 -19.80 1.05
CA PRO A 129 -0.16 -19.39 -0.20
C PRO A 129 0.86 -20.43 -0.72
N THR A 130 0.61 -20.95 -1.92
CA THR A 130 1.43 -22.01 -2.52
C THR A 130 1.50 -21.84 -4.04
N ARG A 131 2.53 -22.42 -4.65
CA ARG A 131 2.67 -22.55 -6.11
C ARG A 131 2.11 -23.88 -6.63
N GLN A 132 1.76 -24.81 -5.74
CA GLN A 132 1.28 -26.14 -6.10
C GLN A 132 -0.18 -26.08 -6.54
N ARG A 133 -0.42 -26.08 -7.85
CA ARG A 133 -1.77 -26.01 -8.45
C ARG A 133 -2.68 -27.15 -7.98
N ASP A 134 -2.15 -28.37 -7.88
CA ASP A 134 -2.88 -29.54 -7.38
C ASP A 134 -3.44 -29.35 -5.96
N GLN A 135 -2.71 -28.64 -5.08
CA GLN A 135 -3.17 -28.37 -3.72
C GLN A 135 -4.34 -27.38 -3.73
N LEU A 136 -4.28 -26.39 -4.61
CA LEU A 136 -5.30 -25.35 -4.77
C LEU A 136 -6.59 -25.93 -5.36
N GLU A 137 -6.49 -26.79 -6.37
CA GLU A 137 -7.63 -27.49 -6.96
C GLU A 137 -8.34 -28.39 -5.95
N LYS A 138 -7.57 -29.19 -5.20
CA LYS A 138 -8.12 -30.01 -4.09
C LYS A 138 -8.72 -29.15 -2.98
N ALA A 139 -8.22 -27.93 -2.77
CA ALA A 139 -8.80 -26.99 -1.81
C ALA A 139 -10.16 -26.45 -2.28
N LEU A 140 -10.31 -26.13 -3.57
CA LEU A 140 -11.57 -25.69 -4.16
C LEU A 140 -12.69 -26.73 -4.04
N GLU A 141 -12.35 -28.01 -4.18
CA GLU A 141 -13.34 -29.10 -4.06
C GLU A 141 -13.90 -29.23 -2.64
N ARG A 142 -13.12 -28.86 -1.62
CA ARG A 142 -13.52 -28.91 -0.21
C ARG A 142 -14.49 -27.80 0.20
N ILE A 143 -14.73 -26.80 -0.65
CA ILE A 143 -15.67 -25.72 -0.36
C ILE A 143 -17.08 -26.26 -0.26
N SER A 144 -17.68 -26.10 0.92
CA SER A 144 -19.07 -26.42 1.23
C SER A 144 -19.84 -25.16 1.59
N LEU A 145 -21.14 -25.18 1.26
CA LEU A 145 -22.01 -24.02 1.43
C LEU A 145 -22.55 -23.94 2.85
N GLN A 146 -22.38 -22.79 3.49
CA GLN A 146 -22.75 -22.57 4.89
C GLN A 146 -23.68 -21.35 5.02
N PRO A 147 -24.58 -21.30 6.02
CA PRO A 147 -25.35 -20.10 6.30
C PRO A 147 -24.46 -18.90 6.69
N GLY A 148 -24.98 -17.68 6.52
CA GLY A 148 -24.31 -16.43 6.86
C GLY A 148 -23.36 -15.92 5.77
N SER A 149 -23.04 -14.63 5.83
CA SER A 149 -22.07 -13.96 4.94
C SER A 149 -21.37 -12.84 5.72
N ALA A 150 -20.05 -12.96 5.87
CA ALA A 150 -19.22 -12.07 6.66
C ALA A 150 -17.99 -11.66 5.83
N LEU A 151 -18.23 -10.82 4.81
CA LEU A 151 -17.20 -10.32 3.90
C LEU A 151 -15.99 -9.76 4.65
N GLY A 152 -16.23 -9.02 5.74
CA GLY A 152 -15.17 -8.44 6.57
C GLY A 152 -14.19 -9.48 7.10
N SER A 153 -14.68 -10.58 7.65
CA SER A 153 -13.83 -11.68 8.15
C SER A 153 -13.00 -12.31 7.04
N GLY A 154 -13.56 -12.44 5.85
CA GLY A 154 -12.85 -12.94 4.67
C GLY A 154 -11.69 -12.04 4.26
N ILE A 155 -11.93 -10.73 4.23
CA ILE A 155 -10.92 -9.71 3.88
C ILE A 155 -9.82 -9.65 4.95
N ILE A 156 -10.19 -9.66 6.23
CA ILE A 156 -9.22 -9.63 7.34
C ILE A 156 -8.29 -10.85 7.26
N LEU A 157 -8.86 -12.04 7.13
CA LEU A 157 -8.07 -13.27 7.04
C LEU A 157 -7.19 -13.29 5.78
N ALA A 158 -7.73 -12.86 4.63
CA ALA A 158 -6.95 -12.77 3.40
C ALA A 158 -5.78 -11.79 3.53
N THR A 159 -6.01 -10.64 4.16
CA THR A 159 -4.97 -9.63 4.39
C THR A 159 -3.90 -10.17 5.33
N ALA A 160 -4.29 -10.89 6.39
CA ALA A 160 -3.34 -11.52 7.31
C ALA A 160 -2.45 -12.57 6.61
N GLN A 161 -3.00 -13.32 5.64
CA GLN A 161 -2.22 -14.27 4.84
C GLN A 161 -1.34 -13.60 3.78
N LEU A 162 -1.79 -12.46 3.24
CA LEU A 162 -1.03 -11.68 2.28
C LEU A 162 0.14 -10.94 2.95
N LEU A 163 -0.05 -10.48 4.18
CA LEU A 163 0.89 -9.63 4.92
C LEU A 163 1.20 -10.24 6.30
N PRO A 164 1.91 -11.38 6.36
CA PRO A 164 2.20 -12.05 7.63
C PRO A 164 3.01 -11.17 8.60
N GLU A 165 3.88 -10.31 8.09
CA GLU A 165 4.72 -9.38 8.89
C GLU A 165 3.91 -8.26 9.57
N ALA A 166 2.69 -7.98 9.10
CA ALA A 166 1.84 -6.95 9.68
C ALA A 166 1.17 -7.39 11.00
N ALA A 167 1.36 -8.66 11.41
CA ALA A 167 0.85 -9.23 12.66
C ALA A 167 -0.62 -8.91 12.94
N ILE A 168 -1.47 -9.08 11.93
CA ILE A 168 -2.91 -8.81 12.02
C ILE A 168 -3.57 -9.84 12.95
N ASP A 169 -4.10 -9.36 14.07
CA ASP A 169 -4.87 -10.17 15.01
C ASP A 169 -6.29 -10.41 14.45
N VAL A 170 -6.43 -11.52 13.72
CA VAL A 170 -7.70 -11.91 13.09
C VAL A 170 -8.79 -12.13 14.15
N GLU A 171 -8.44 -12.73 15.29
CA GLU A 171 -9.41 -13.10 16.33
C GLU A 171 -10.08 -11.87 16.95
N ARG A 172 -9.26 -10.85 17.27
CA ARG A 172 -9.75 -9.57 17.79
C ARG A 172 -10.62 -8.80 16.79
N LEU A 173 -10.33 -8.91 15.50
CA LEU A 173 -11.02 -8.15 14.45
C LEU A 173 -12.29 -8.82 13.94
N THR A 174 -12.38 -10.14 13.98
CA THR A 174 -13.59 -10.88 13.57
C THR A 174 -14.58 -11.10 14.71
N GLY A 175 -14.32 -10.53 15.90
CA GLY A 175 -15.27 -10.53 17.02
C GLY A 175 -15.33 -11.85 17.78
N GLY A 176 -14.18 -12.52 17.99
CA GLY A 176 -14.09 -13.65 18.90
C GLY A 176 -14.27 -13.20 20.36
N GLY A 177 -15.50 -13.31 20.87
CA GLY A 177 -15.91 -13.06 22.26
C GLY A 177 -17.34 -13.52 22.51
#